data_AF-A0A7X8QFW6-F1
#
_entry.id   AF-A0A7X8QFW6-F1
#
_cell.length_a   1.000
_cell.length_b   1.000
_cell.length_c   1.000
_cell.angle_alpha   90.00
_cell.angle_beta   90.00
_cell.angle_gamma   90.00
#
_symmetry.space_group_name_H-M   'P 1'
#
loop_
_entity.id
_entity.type
_entity.pdbx_description
1 polymer ?
#
loop_
_entity_poly.entity_id
_entity_poly.type
_entity_poly.pdbx_seq_one_letter_code
_entity_poly.pdbx_strand_id
1 'polypeptide(L)'
;MIIVMKSRTKQEEIERIRARLSQLGCEVRDIKGLNYHIFGLVGNTNLVDPDRLLANEGVEKVIHVQEPYKIANRLFQPEDTIVEIKDQKIGGENFAVIAGPCSVESEE
;
A
#
# COMPACT_ATOMS: atom_id res chain seq x y z
N MET A 1 -4.69 -4.44 -6.09
CA MET A 1 -3.34 -4.24 -6.68
C MET A 1 -3.36 -4.75 -8.12
N ILE A 2 -2.62 -4.14 -9.04
CA ILE A 2 -2.47 -4.60 -10.43
C ILE A 2 -1.03 -5.02 -10.63
N ILE A 3 -0.82 -6.21 -11.18
CA ILE A 3 0.50 -6.73 -11.54
C ILE A 3 0.54 -6.84 -13.06
N VAL A 4 1.56 -6.26 -13.68
CA VAL A 4 1.82 -6.37 -15.11
C VAL A 4 2.94 -7.37 -15.30
N MET A 5 2.67 -8.43 -16.07
CA MET A 5 3.66 -9.44 -16.44
C MET A 5 4.37 -9.04 -17.73
N LYS A 6 5.63 -9.48 -17.89
CA LYS A 6 6.37 -9.34 -19.14
C LYS A 6 5.73 -10.17 -20.25
N SER A 7 5.78 -9.66 -21.49
CA SER A 7 5.10 -10.26 -22.65
C SER A 7 5.60 -11.67 -23.03
N ARG A 8 6.77 -12.08 -22.54
CA ARG A 8 7.42 -13.37 -22.86
C ARG A 8 7.60 -14.29 -21.65
N THR A 9 6.90 -14.02 -20.55
CA THR A 9 6.96 -14.87 -19.36
C THR A 9 6.38 -16.26 -19.68
N LYS A 10 7.09 -17.32 -19.28
CA LYS A 10 6.63 -18.70 -19.46
C LYS A 10 5.32 -18.94 -18.71
N GLN A 11 4.43 -19.76 -19.28
CA GLN A 11 3.14 -20.06 -18.63
C GLN A 11 3.32 -20.69 -17.24
N GLU A 12 4.34 -21.52 -17.04
CA GLU A 12 4.67 -22.12 -15.74
C GLU A 12 4.94 -21.06 -14.66
N GLU A 13 5.67 -20.00 -15.03
CA GLU A 13 5.99 -18.89 -14.12
C GLU A 13 4.75 -18.06 -13.77
N ILE A 14 3.88 -17.84 -14.76
CA ILE A 14 2.57 -17.19 -14.61
C ILE A 14 1.71 -17.97 -13.61
N GLU A 15 1.58 -19.29 -13.79
CA GLU A 15 0.81 -20.14 -12.89
C GLU A 15 1.42 -20.22 -11.48
N ARG A 16 2.75 -20.24 -11.37
CA ARG A 16 3.45 -20.21 -10.08
C ARG A 16 3.12 -18.94 -9.29
N ILE A 17 3.17 -17.78 -9.96
CA ILE A 17 2.84 -16.49 -9.35
C ILE A 17 1.35 -16.45 -9.00
N ARG A 18 0.46 -16.90 -9.89
CA ARG A 18 -0.98 -17.00 -9.64
C ARG A 18 -1.28 -17.84 -8.39
N ALA A 19 -0.71 -19.04 -8.30
CA ALA A 19 -0.91 -19.94 -7.17
C ALA A 19 -0.43 -19.33 -5.84
N ARG A 20 0.74 -18.68 -5.85
CA ARG A 20 1.28 -17.99 -4.68
C ARG A 20 0.37 -16.85 -4.22
N LEU A 21 -0.16 -16.06 -5.15
CA LEU A 21 -1.07 -14.96 -4.83
C LEU A 21 -2.40 -15.47 -4.26
N SER A 22 -2.94 -16.55 -4.81
CA SER A 22 -4.14 -17.21 -4.27
C SER A 22 -3.92 -17.78 -2.87
N GLN A 23 -2.73 -18.33 -2.57
CA GLN A 23 -2.37 -18.82 -1.22
C GLN A 23 -2.32 -17.70 -0.17
N LEU A 24 -2.05 -16.47 -0.58
CA LEU A 24 -2.08 -15.29 0.29
C LEU A 24 -3.52 -14.77 0.53
N GLY A 25 -4.54 -15.51 0.06
CA GLY A 25 -5.95 -15.18 0.26
C GLY A 25 -6.47 -14.07 -0.67
N CYS A 26 -5.73 -13.73 -1.72
CA CYS A 26 -6.17 -12.76 -2.72
C CYS A 26 -6.94 -13.47 -3.85
N GLU A 27 -8.06 -12.89 -4.29
CA GLU A 27 -8.69 -13.30 -5.54
C GLU A 27 -7.86 -12.73 -6.71
N VAL A 28 -7.38 -13.61 -7.58
CA VAL A 28 -6.57 -13.24 -8.75
C VAL A 28 -7.44 -13.28 -10.00
N ARG A 29 -7.69 -12.12 -10.61
CA ARG A 29 -8.32 -11.99 -11.93
C ARG A 29 -7.27 -11.77 -13.00
N ASP A 30 -7.25 -12.63 -14.00
CA ASP A 30 -6.33 -12.54 -15.13
C ASP A 30 -6.97 -11.86 -16.33
N ILE A 31 -6.23 -10.95 -16.95
CA ILE A 31 -6.57 -10.29 -18.20
C ILE A 31 -5.42 -10.54 -19.17
N LYS A 32 -5.67 -11.39 -20.15
CA LYS A 32 -4.71 -11.70 -21.21
C LYS A 32 -5.00 -10.83 -22.44
N GLY A 33 -4.18 -9.82 -22.65
CA GLY A 33 -4.16 -9.01 -23.87
C GLY A 33 -3.19 -9.58 -24.92
N LEU A 34 -3.15 -8.94 -26.09
CA LEU A 34 -2.22 -9.32 -27.17
C LEU A 34 -0.75 -9.17 -26.77
N ASN A 35 -0.40 -8.11 -26.04
CA ASN A 35 0.98 -7.77 -25.69
C ASN A 35 1.27 -7.81 -24.18
N TYR A 36 0.23 -7.94 -23.35
CA TYR A 36 0.32 -7.83 -21.90
C TYR A 36 -0.50 -8.93 -21.23
N HIS A 37 0.01 -9.46 -20.12
CA HIS A 37 -0.75 -10.30 -19.22
C HIS A 37 -0.81 -9.59 -17.87
N ILE A 38 -2.02 -9.28 -17.43
CA ILE A 38 -2.25 -8.44 -16.25
C ILE A 38 -3.00 -9.27 -15.21
N PHE A 39 -2.55 -9.19 -13.96
CA PHE A 39 -3.28 -9.72 -12.81
C PHE A 39 -3.88 -8.58 -12.00
N GLY A 40 -5.20 -8.59 -11.87
CA GLY A 40 -5.92 -7.80 -10.88
C GLY A 40 -6.08 -8.60 -9.60
N LEU A 41 -5.56 -8.07 -8.49
CA LEU A 41 -5.74 -8.61 -7.16
C LEU A 41 -6.87 -7.89 -6.44
N VAL A 42 -7.88 -8.66 -6.03
CA VAL A 42 -9.05 -8.21 -5.27
C VAL A 42 -9.01 -8.84 -3.87
N GLY A 43 -9.34 -8.06 -2.85
CA GLY A 43 -9.30 -8.48 -1.44
C GLY A 43 -8.20 -7.78 -0.62
N ASN A 44 -7.77 -8.42 0.47
CA ASN A 44 -6.75 -7.87 1.37
C ASN A 44 -5.34 -8.12 0.80
N THR A 45 -4.79 -7.12 0.11
CA THR A 45 -3.44 -7.20 -0.45
C THR A 45 -2.34 -6.75 0.51
N ASN A 46 -2.63 -6.51 1.80
CA ASN A 46 -1.62 -6.06 2.77
C ASN A 46 -0.53 -7.11 3.04
N LEU A 47 -0.84 -8.39 2.83
CA LEU A 47 0.11 -9.49 2.96
C LEU A 47 0.99 -9.67 1.71
N VAL A 48 0.69 -8.94 0.63
CA VAL A 48 1.41 -9.02 -0.63
C VAL A 48 2.45 -7.91 -0.65
N ASP A 49 3.71 -8.32 -0.52
CA ASP A 49 4.86 -7.44 -0.63
C ASP A 49 5.15 -7.13 -2.12
N PRO A 50 5.02 -5.87 -2.56
CA PRO A 50 5.23 -5.48 -3.95
C PRO A 50 6.69 -5.65 -4.39
N ASP A 51 7.67 -5.43 -3.51
CA ASP A 51 9.08 -5.54 -3.84
C ASP A 51 9.47 -7.01 -4.10
N ARG A 52 8.91 -7.93 -3.30
CA ARG A 52 9.07 -9.38 -3.53
C ARG A 52 8.42 -9.84 -4.82
N LEU A 53 7.36 -9.17 -5.28
CA LEU A 53 6.75 -9.46 -6.57
C LEU A 53 7.60 -8.93 -7.73
N LEU A 54 8.07 -7.68 -7.64
CA LEU A 54 8.95 -7.06 -8.63
C LEU A 54 10.27 -7.82 -8.81
N ALA A 55 10.73 -8.52 -7.76
CA ALA A 55 11.92 -9.38 -7.84
C ALA A 55 11.74 -10.64 -8.71
N ASN A 56 10.51 -11.04 -9.08
CA ASN A 56 10.31 -12.18 -9.98
C ASN A 56 10.60 -11.73 -11.42
N GLU A 57 11.43 -12.49 -12.14
CA GLU A 57 11.85 -12.14 -13.50
C GLU A 57 10.68 -11.90 -14.47
N GLY A 58 9.56 -12.60 -14.27
CA GLY A 58 8.37 -12.50 -15.10
C GLY A 58 7.48 -11.28 -14.84
N VAL A 59 7.72 -10.52 -13.77
CA VAL A 59 6.95 -9.32 -13.39
C VAL A 59 7.63 -8.09 -13.98
N GLU A 60 6.83 -7.25 -14.65
CA GLU A 60 7.28 -5.98 -15.24
C GLU A 60 7.03 -4.81 -14.27
N LYS A 61 5.83 -4.76 -13.67
CA LYS A 61 5.42 -3.66 -12.80
C LYS A 61 4.35 -4.10 -11.81
N VAL A 62 4.38 -3.53 -10.61
CA VAL A 62 3.31 -3.65 -9.60
C VAL A 62 2.73 -2.26 -9.34
N ILE A 63 1.41 -2.16 -9.34
CA ILE A 63 0.67 -0.91 -9.17
C ILE A 63 -0.33 -1.09 -8.04
N HIS A 64 -0.26 -0.22 -7.03
CA HIS A 64 -1.29 -0.16 -6.00
C HIS A 64 -2.51 0.59 -6.53
N VAL A 65 -3.68 -0.06 -6.48
CA VAL A 65 -4.96 0.56 -6.86
C VAL A 65 -5.54 1.34 -5.68
N GLN A 66 -5.32 0.83 -4.46
CA GLN A 66 -5.70 1.49 -3.23
C GLN A 66 -4.48 2.21 -2.66
N GLU A 67 -4.70 3.40 -2.11
CA GLU A 67 -3.65 4.13 -1.41
C GLU A 67 -3.23 3.35 -0.14
N PRO A 68 -1.93 3.16 0.10
CA PRO A 68 -1.44 2.29 1.17
C PRO A 68 -1.69 2.83 2.59
N TYR A 69 -2.22 4.06 2.70
CA TYR A 69 -2.47 4.78 3.94
C TYR A 69 -3.97 4.96 4.22
N LYS A 70 -4.78 3.91 3.97
CA LYS A 70 -6.25 3.92 4.10
C LYS A 70 -6.78 4.61 5.37
N ILE A 71 -6.19 4.36 6.54
CA ILE A 71 -6.67 4.90 7.82
C ILE A 71 -6.34 6.40 7.99
N ALA A 72 -5.24 6.87 7.40
CA ALA A 72 -4.84 8.28 7.44
C ALA A 72 -5.36 9.09 6.24
N ASN A 73 -6.20 8.50 5.40
CA ASN A 73 -6.63 9.07 4.13
C ASN A 73 -7.96 9.83 4.28
N ARG A 74 -8.03 11.07 3.77
CA ARG A 74 -9.27 11.86 3.76
C ARG A 74 -10.41 11.27 2.92
N LEU A 75 -10.11 10.42 1.95
CA LEU A 75 -11.14 9.65 1.24
C LEU A 75 -11.92 8.71 2.17
N PHE A 76 -11.29 8.23 3.25
CA PHE A 76 -11.89 7.32 4.23
C PHE A 76 -12.26 8.02 5.54
N GLN A 77 -11.58 9.10 5.90
CA GLN A 77 -11.93 9.97 7.03
C GLN A 77 -11.93 11.44 6.57
N PRO A 78 -13.04 11.93 6.01
CA PRO A 78 -13.12 13.30 5.48
C PRO A 78 -12.88 14.36 6.57
N GLU A 79 -13.40 14.09 7.77
CA GLU A 79 -13.35 14.98 8.93
C GLU A 79 -11.94 15.09 9.52
N ASP A 80 -11.64 16.27 10.08
CA ASP A 80 -10.37 16.50 10.78
C ASP A 80 -10.26 15.66 12.05
N THR A 81 -9.14 14.96 12.21
CA THR A 81 -8.76 14.38 13.50
C THR A 81 -8.28 15.50 14.41
N ILE A 82 -8.99 15.70 15.53
CA ILE A 82 -8.59 16.63 16.60
C ILE A 82 -8.01 15.80 17.75
N VAL A 83 -6.74 16.04 18.07
CA VAL A 83 -6.05 15.39 19.19
C VAL A 83 -6.18 16.28 20.42
N GLU A 84 -6.83 15.78 21.47
CA GLU A 84 -7.04 16.51 22.73
C GLU A 84 -6.05 16.02 23.80
N ILE A 85 -5.34 16.97 24.43
CA ILE A 85 -4.33 16.69 25.47
C ILE A 85 -4.54 17.69 26.60
N LYS A 86 -5.04 17.21 27.75
CA LYS A 86 -5.50 18.06 28.86
C LYS A 86 -6.48 19.12 28.32
N ASP A 87 -6.15 20.40 28.46
CA ASP A 87 -6.98 21.52 28.02
C ASP A 87 -6.60 22.05 26.62
N GLN A 88 -5.74 21.35 25.88
CA GLN A 88 -5.23 21.74 24.57
C GLN A 88 -5.78 20.87 23.44
N LYS A 89 -5.94 21.45 22.25
CA LYS A 89 -6.41 20.77 21.03
C LYS A 89 -5.44 20.99 19.87
N ILE A 90 -5.12 19.95 19.12
CA ILE A 90 -4.24 19.98 17.94
C ILE A 90 -4.99 19.41 16.73
N GLY A 91 -5.04 20.16 15.63
CA GLY A 91 -5.72 19.76 14.39
C GLY A 91 -7.01 20.55 14.14
N GLY A 92 -7.55 20.41 12.92
CA GLY A 92 -8.67 21.23 12.42
C GLY A 92 -8.30 22.70 12.33
N GLU A 93 -9.17 23.57 12.88
CA GLU A 93 -8.96 25.03 12.92
C GLU A 93 -8.07 25.49 14.09
N ASN A 94 -7.59 24.57 14.94
CA ASN A 94 -6.78 24.91 16.11
C ASN A 94 -5.31 25.13 15.72
N PHE A 95 -4.74 26.27 16.09
CA PHE A 95 -3.31 26.54 15.96
C PHE A 95 -2.57 26.19 17.24
N ALA A 96 -1.60 25.27 17.17
CA ALA A 96 -0.81 24.82 18.30
C ALA A 96 0.68 25.14 18.10
N VAL A 97 1.33 25.60 19.17
CA VAL A 97 2.78 25.80 19.22
C VAL A 97 3.36 24.84 20.24
N ILE A 98 4.32 24.01 19.79
CA ILE A 98 5.09 23.12 20.65
C ILE A 98 6.51 23.67 20.69
N ALA A 99 7.00 23.94 21.90
CA ALA A 99 8.35 24.44 22.13
C ALA A 99 9.04 23.58 23.19
N GLY A 100 10.35 23.47 23.07
CA GLY A 100 11.22 22.71 23.96
C GLY A 100 12.64 22.73 23.42
N PRO A 101 13.63 22.38 24.25
CA PRO A 101 15.00 22.26 23.78
C PRO A 101 15.12 21.04 22.84
N CYS A 102 16.08 21.08 21.92
CA CYS A 102 16.38 19.94 21.04
C CYS A 102 16.85 18.72 21.84
N SER A 103 17.67 18.97 22.86
CA SER A 103 18.14 18.01 23.85
C SER A 103 17.91 18.60 25.24
N VAL A 104 17.46 17.77 26.18
CA VAL A 104 17.45 18.17 27.59
C VAL A 104 18.87 17.97 28.13
N GLU A 105 19.62 19.05 28.23
CA GLU A 105 21.04 19.03 28.62
C GLU A 105 21.23 19.09 30.14
N SER A 106 20.31 19.75 30.84
CA SER A 106 20.25 19.88 32.29
C SER A 106 18.80 20.07 32.73
N GLU A 107 18.56 19.91 34.05
CA GLU A 107 17.28 20.32 34.67
C GLU A 107 17.17 21.85 34.78
N GLU A 108 18.31 22.51 34.99
CA GLU A 108 18.48 23.97 34.94
C GLU A 108 18.28 24.51 33.52
#